data_AF-A0A2N3LEH7-F1
#
_entry.id   AF-A0A2N3LEH7-F1
#
_cell.length_a   1.000
_cell.length_b   1.000
_cell.length_c   1.000
_cell.angle_alpha   90.00
_cell.angle_beta   90.00
_cell.angle_gamma   90.00
#
_symmetry.space_group_name_H-M   'P 1'
#
loop_
_entity.id
_entity.type
_entity.pdbx_description
1 polymer ?
#
loop_
_entity_poly.entity_id
_entity_poly.type
_entity_poly.pdbx_seq_one_letter_code
_entity_poly.pdbx_strand_id
1 'polypeptide(L)'
;MELCSYNIPSMLIKDFKKVIPPYKGKKIFRSYLLNEYSLPSSLDDFQKEIVDPEVHPFRMSKEEINKIDLLLRNAEKIGYSISKSALMRDILTCLVDQYRNKPIEVSEQKKQRFYIPKGSKKRISNLISNRNLTFELSNFIVDQYIPSGSFSSMRNQEQEDFTFKTDMYVFEVLDEIAKSYGFKKGGRAKVFRDAIQEFEKNLVQNSPKKNILKQELQNILEQYKEIEEPEVIKESLKKYLTK
;
A
#
# COMPACT_ATOMS: atom_id res chain seq x y z
N MET A 1 8.47 4.32 -5.00
CA MET A 1 7.34 5.27 -4.97
C MET A 1 7.84 6.56 -5.56
N GLU A 2 7.16 7.03 -6.59
CA GLU A 2 7.52 8.23 -7.33
C GLU A 2 6.51 9.34 -7.01
N LEU A 3 6.95 10.59 -7.12
CA LEU A 3 6.10 11.75 -6.95
C LEU A 3 5.57 12.16 -8.31
N CYS A 4 4.27 12.00 -8.52
CA CYS A 4 3.58 12.40 -9.75
C CYS A 4 2.71 13.62 -9.44
N SER A 5 2.79 14.65 -10.25
CA SER A 5 2.00 15.87 -10.07
C SER A 5 0.88 15.92 -11.11
N TYR A 6 -0.32 16.26 -10.66
CA TYR A 6 -1.52 16.31 -11.50
C TYR A 6 -2.26 17.63 -11.31
N ASN A 7 -2.87 18.12 -12.39
CA ASN A 7 -3.72 19.32 -12.35
C ASN A 7 -5.15 18.92 -11.97
N ILE A 8 -5.57 19.30 -10.77
CA ILE A 8 -6.85 18.89 -10.16
C ILE A 8 -7.53 20.12 -9.56
N PRO A 9 -8.85 20.32 -9.75
CA PRO A 9 -9.59 21.40 -9.09
C PRO A 9 -9.48 21.32 -7.57
N SER A 10 -9.26 22.46 -6.91
CA SER A 10 -9.12 22.53 -5.45
C SER A 10 -10.36 22.03 -4.72
N MET A 11 -11.55 22.22 -5.31
CA MET A 11 -12.81 21.70 -4.78
C MET A 11 -12.86 20.17 -4.77
N LEU A 12 -12.38 19.51 -5.83
CA LEU A 12 -12.35 18.04 -5.90
C LEU A 12 -11.42 17.45 -4.83
N ILE A 13 -10.28 18.09 -4.55
CA ILE A 13 -9.38 17.69 -3.46
C ILE A 13 -10.03 17.89 -2.09
N LYS A 14 -10.76 19.00 -1.90
CA LYS A 14 -11.51 19.24 -0.66
C LYS A 14 -12.58 18.17 -0.45
N ASP A 15 -13.32 17.82 -1.48
CA ASP A 15 -14.37 16.81 -1.40
C ASP A 15 -13.79 15.42 -1.15
N PHE A 16 -12.72 15.05 -1.84
CA PHE A 16 -11.96 13.82 -1.56
C PHE A 16 -11.54 13.70 -0.09
N LYS A 17 -10.99 14.77 0.49
CA LYS A 17 -10.57 14.79 1.91
C LYS A 17 -11.75 14.74 2.89
N LYS A 18 -12.96 15.15 2.48
CA LYS A 18 -14.17 15.08 3.31
C LYS A 18 -14.75 13.67 3.32
N VAL A 19 -14.82 13.01 2.16
CA VAL A 19 -15.44 11.69 2.04
C VAL A 19 -14.50 10.55 2.47
N ILE A 20 -13.18 10.76 2.33
CA ILE A 20 -12.18 9.75 2.63
C ILE A 20 -11.14 10.32 3.61
N PRO A 21 -11.00 9.74 4.82
CA PRO A 21 -10.02 10.18 5.80
C PRO A 21 -8.58 10.10 5.25
N PRO A 22 -7.72 11.09 5.54
CA PRO A 22 -6.37 11.20 4.96
C PRO A 22 -5.49 9.95 5.12
N TYR A 23 -5.67 9.19 6.21
CA TYR A 23 -4.88 8.01 6.53
C TYR A 23 -5.39 6.73 5.82
N LYS A 24 -6.66 6.68 5.40
CA LYS A 24 -7.22 5.60 4.55
C LYS A 24 -7.18 5.97 3.06
N GLY A 25 -7.09 7.26 2.74
CA GLY A 25 -7.12 7.83 1.39
C GLY A 25 -6.24 7.10 0.38
N LYS A 26 -5.01 6.78 0.76
CA LYS A 26 -4.10 6.06 -0.13
C LYS A 26 -4.53 4.61 -0.42
N LYS A 27 -5.00 3.86 0.59
CA LYS A 27 -5.45 2.46 0.42
C LYS A 27 -6.69 2.42 -0.47
N ILE A 28 -7.65 3.28 -0.19
CA ILE A 28 -8.93 3.34 -0.92
C ILE A 28 -8.68 3.78 -2.36
N PHE A 29 -7.90 4.85 -2.55
CA PHE A 29 -7.50 5.27 -3.89
C PHE A 29 -6.78 4.16 -4.65
N ARG A 30 -5.81 3.49 -4.02
CA ARG A 30 -5.06 2.39 -4.64
C ARG A 30 -5.98 1.22 -5.01
N SER A 31 -6.83 0.77 -4.10
CA SER A 31 -7.76 -0.33 -4.34
C SER A 31 -8.69 0.01 -5.49
N TYR A 32 -9.27 1.20 -5.45
CA TYR A 32 -10.16 1.70 -6.50
C TYR A 32 -9.46 1.76 -7.85
N LEU A 33 -8.29 2.40 -7.93
CA LEU A 33 -7.51 2.53 -9.18
C LEU A 33 -7.14 1.16 -9.77
N LEU A 34 -6.68 0.23 -8.95
CA LEU A 34 -6.16 -1.04 -9.45
C LEU A 34 -7.26 -2.05 -9.79
N ASN A 35 -8.34 -2.08 -9.00
CA ASN A 35 -9.32 -3.17 -9.03
C ASN A 35 -10.71 -2.78 -9.54
N GLU A 36 -11.15 -1.53 -9.33
CA GLU A 36 -12.54 -1.12 -9.56
C GLU A 36 -12.66 -0.17 -10.77
N TYR A 37 -11.70 0.73 -10.94
CA TYR A 37 -11.75 1.75 -11.98
C TYR A 37 -11.54 1.15 -13.38
N SER A 38 -12.43 1.55 -14.28
CA SER A 38 -12.36 1.29 -15.72
C SER A 38 -12.69 2.58 -16.47
N LEU A 39 -12.18 2.73 -17.69
CA LEU A 39 -12.51 3.88 -18.52
C LEU A 39 -14.02 3.91 -18.80
N PRO A 40 -14.68 5.08 -18.70
CA PRO A 40 -16.07 5.20 -19.08
C PRO A 40 -16.25 4.99 -20.58
N SER A 41 -17.47 4.63 -20.98
CA SER A 41 -17.80 4.35 -22.39
C SER A 41 -17.71 5.58 -23.29
N SER A 42 -17.87 6.79 -22.74
CA SER A 42 -17.58 8.06 -23.40
C SER A 42 -16.44 8.76 -22.66
N LEU A 43 -15.51 9.33 -23.43
CA LEU A 43 -14.37 10.11 -22.92
C LEU A 43 -14.51 11.61 -23.19
N ASP A 44 -15.69 12.08 -23.60
CA ASP A 44 -15.89 13.48 -24.00
C ASP A 44 -15.66 14.44 -22.82
N ASP A 45 -15.93 13.97 -21.60
CA ASP A 45 -15.70 14.72 -20.36
C ASP A 45 -14.21 14.97 -20.06
N PHE A 46 -13.29 14.19 -20.65
CA PHE A 46 -11.85 14.36 -20.44
C PHE A 46 -11.30 15.60 -21.15
N GLN A 47 -12.02 16.12 -22.15
CA GLN A 47 -11.63 17.30 -22.93
C GLN A 47 -12.16 18.62 -22.36
N LYS A 48 -13.01 18.57 -21.32
CA LYS A 48 -13.58 19.78 -20.71
C LYS A 48 -12.49 20.63 -20.06
N GLU A 49 -12.57 21.93 -20.29
CA GLU A 49 -11.73 22.91 -19.60
C GLU A 49 -11.96 22.86 -18.09
N ILE A 50 -10.88 23.08 -17.36
CA ILE A 50 -10.86 22.98 -15.90
C ILE A 50 -10.91 24.38 -15.32
N VAL A 51 -11.85 24.62 -14.42
CA VAL A 51 -11.91 25.86 -13.62
C VAL A 51 -11.01 25.68 -12.40
N ASP A 52 -10.11 26.65 -12.16
CA ASP A 52 -9.22 26.71 -11.00
C ASP A 52 -8.34 25.45 -10.77
N PRO A 53 -7.46 25.10 -11.73
CA PRO A 53 -6.59 23.94 -11.58
C PRO A 53 -5.42 24.23 -10.63
N GLU A 54 -5.27 23.41 -9.59
CA GLU A 54 -4.09 23.40 -8.73
C GLU A 54 -3.22 22.16 -9.01
N VAL A 55 -1.90 22.33 -8.89
CA VAL A 55 -0.94 21.23 -9.03
C VAL A 55 -0.89 20.46 -7.71
N HIS A 56 -1.40 19.23 -7.73
CA HIS A 56 -1.42 18.37 -6.56
C HIS A 56 -0.46 17.18 -6.71
N PRO A 57 0.47 16.99 -5.76
CA PRO A 57 1.40 15.86 -5.78
C PRO A 57 0.78 14.59 -5.19
N PHE A 58 0.94 13.46 -5.89
CA PHE A 58 0.54 12.13 -5.46
C PHE A 58 1.77 11.22 -5.42
N ARG A 59 1.92 10.47 -4.32
CA ARG A 59 2.99 9.48 -4.18
C ARG A 59 2.49 8.12 -4.64
N MET A 60 2.91 7.72 -5.82
CA MET A 60 2.44 6.51 -6.50
C MET A 60 3.50 5.42 -6.51
N SER A 61 3.06 4.19 -6.43
CA SER A 61 3.82 2.98 -6.65
C SER A 61 3.94 2.71 -8.16
N LYS A 62 4.89 1.85 -8.55
CA LYS A 62 5.09 1.51 -9.96
C LYS A 62 3.85 0.86 -10.56
N GLU A 63 3.13 0.06 -9.77
CA GLU A 63 1.89 -0.59 -10.20
C GLU A 63 0.78 0.42 -10.51
N GLU A 64 0.61 1.44 -9.65
CA GLU A 64 -0.36 2.51 -9.87
C GLU A 64 -0.02 3.35 -11.12
N ILE A 65 1.27 3.63 -11.34
CA ILE A 65 1.76 4.35 -12.53
C ILE A 65 1.52 3.51 -13.79
N ASN A 66 1.88 2.22 -13.76
CA ASN A 66 1.68 1.31 -14.88
C ASN A 66 0.18 1.16 -15.23
N LYS A 67 -0.71 1.13 -14.24
CA LYS A 67 -2.16 1.09 -14.47
C LYS A 67 -2.64 2.36 -15.16
N ILE A 68 -2.17 3.54 -14.74
CA ILE A 68 -2.47 4.81 -15.41
C ILE A 68 -1.99 4.79 -16.86
N ASP A 69 -0.73 4.41 -17.09
CA ASP A 69 -0.16 4.37 -18.45
C ASP A 69 -0.89 3.36 -19.36
N LEU A 70 -1.35 2.22 -18.80
CA LEU A 70 -2.18 1.27 -19.53
C LEU A 70 -3.53 1.86 -19.93
N LEU A 71 -4.20 2.58 -19.03
CA LEU A 71 -5.48 3.24 -19.32
C LEU A 71 -5.31 4.31 -20.41
N LEU A 72 -4.24 5.09 -20.38
CA LEU A 72 -3.93 6.07 -21.42
C LEU A 72 -3.72 5.41 -22.79
N ARG A 73 -2.91 4.35 -22.86
CA ARG A 73 -2.71 3.60 -24.11
C ARG A 73 -4.01 3.00 -24.64
N ASN A 74 -4.91 2.55 -23.75
CA ASN A 74 -6.21 2.03 -24.17
C ASN A 74 -7.11 3.13 -24.74
N ALA A 75 -7.08 4.33 -24.17
CA ALA A 75 -7.80 5.49 -24.72
C ALA A 75 -7.24 5.92 -26.10
N GLU A 76 -5.91 5.89 -26.27
CA GLU A 76 -5.27 6.20 -27.57
C GLU A 76 -5.71 5.21 -28.66
N LYS A 77 -5.83 3.92 -28.33
CA LYS A 77 -6.29 2.88 -29.28
C LYS A 77 -7.72 3.11 -29.79
N ILE A 78 -8.56 3.77 -29.00
CA ILE A 78 -9.94 4.13 -29.39
C ILE A 78 -10.03 5.56 -29.93
N GLY A 79 -8.90 6.20 -30.24
CA GLY A 79 -8.83 7.49 -30.93
C GLY A 79 -8.83 8.72 -30.01
N TYR A 80 -8.71 8.54 -28.69
CA TYR A 80 -8.70 9.64 -27.73
C TYR A 80 -7.29 9.92 -27.19
N SER A 81 -6.87 11.18 -27.27
CA SER A 81 -5.65 11.66 -26.60
C SER A 81 -6.03 12.32 -25.27
N ILE A 82 -5.91 11.57 -24.18
CA ILE A 82 -6.23 12.03 -22.82
C ILE A 82 -4.95 12.28 -22.02
N SER A 83 -4.94 13.34 -21.20
CA SER A 83 -3.80 13.63 -20.34
C SER A 83 -3.84 12.81 -19.04
N LYS A 84 -2.65 12.55 -18.45
CA LYS A 84 -2.50 11.96 -17.10
C LYS A 84 -3.36 12.68 -16.05
N SER A 85 -3.39 14.02 -16.12
CA SER A 85 -4.21 14.85 -15.23
C SER A 85 -5.72 14.67 -15.45
N ALA A 86 -6.17 14.55 -16.71
CA ALA A 86 -7.60 14.30 -17.01
C ALA A 86 -8.07 12.97 -16.44
N LEU A 87 -7.29 11.92 -16.64
CA LEU A 87 -7.57 10.61 -16.07
C LEU A 87 -7.57 10.63 -14.54
N MET A 88 -6.60 11.29 -13.92
CA MET A 88 -6.55 11.40 -12.46
C MET A 88 -7.75 12.16 -11.88
N ARG A 89 -8.23 13.20 -12.57
CA ARG A 89 -9.44 13.92 -12.17
C ARG A 89 -10.66 13.00 -12.20
N ASP A 90 -10.85 12.27 -13.29
CA ASP A 90 -11.98 11.36 -13.45
C ASP A 90 -11.99 10.25 -12.38
N ILE A 91 -10.84 9.63 -12.13
CA ILE A 91 -10.66 8.64 -11.06
C ILE A 91 -11.09 9.21 -9.71
N LEU A 92 -10.63 10.42 -9.36
CA LEU A 92 -10.98 11.06 -8.10
C LEU A 92 -12.45 11.44 -8.02
N THR A 93 -13.04 11.95 -9.12
CA THR A 93 -14.46 12.28 -9.18
C THR A 93 -15.31 11.04 -8.91
N CYS A 94 -15.07 9.96 -9.64
CA CYS A 94 -15.82 8.71 -9.46
C CYS A 94 -15.67 8.15 -8.04
N LEU A 95 -14.45 8.23 -7.49
CA LEU A 95 -14.17 7.79 -6.13
C LEU A 95 -14.87 8.67 -5.09
N VAL A 96 -14.93 9.99 -5.28
CA VAL A 96 -15.68 10.90 -4.41
C VAL A 96 -17.17 10.58 -4.45
N ASP A 97 -17.72 10.37 -5.65
CA ASP A 97 -19.14 10.08 -5.82
C ASP A 97 -19.53 8.74 -5.19
N GLN A 98 -18.67 7.71 -5.24
CA GLN A 98 -18.88 6.42 -4.57
C GLN A 98 -19.06 6.57 -3.05
N TYR A 99 -18.35 7.49 -2.42
CA TYR A 99 -18.38 7.71 -0.96
C TYR A 99 -19.16 8.95 -0.53
N ARG A 100 -19.78 9.69 -1.46
CA ARG A 100 -20.50 10.94 -1.18
C ARG A 100 -21.66 10.73 -0.20
N ASN A 101 -22.43 9.66 -0.37
CA ASN A 101 -23.61 9.36 0.46
C ASN A 101 -23.28 8.50 1.69
N LYS A 102 -22.07 7.95 1.76
CA LYS A 102 -21.59 7.15 2.90
C LYS A 102 -20.12 7.47 3.16
N PRO A 103 -19.82 8.65 3.72
CA PRO A 103 -18.45 9.05 4.04
C PRO A 103 -17.81 8.04 4.98
N ILE A 104 -16.51 7.82 4.81
CA ILE A 104 -15.77 6.93 5.71
C ILE A 104 -15.52 7.69 7.00
N GLU A 105 -16.01 7.15 8.11
CA GLU A 105 -15.87 7.77 9.42
C GLU A 105 -14.39 8.00 9.78
N VAL A 106 -14.13 9.20 10.30
CA VAL A 106 -12.83 9.59 10.83
C VAL A 106 -12.63 8.84 12.15
N SER A 107 -11.68 7.92 12.17
CA SER A 107 -11.33 7.18 13.37
C SER A 107 -10.49 8.01 14.34
N GLU A 108 -10.69 7.79 15.63
CA GLU A 108 -9.78 8.29 16.66
C GLU A 108 -8.39 7.61 16.51
N GLN A 109 -7.31 8.40 16.49
CA GLN A 109 -5.94 7.87 16.48
C GLN A 109 -5.43 7.75 17.91
N LYS A 110 -4.96 6.55 18.31
CA LYS A 110 -4.30 6.33 19.61
C LYS A 110 -2.85 5.90 19.45
N LYS A 111 -2.04 6.24 20.44
CA LYS A 111 -0.64 5.84 20.56
C LYS A 111 -0.50 4.92 21.76
N GLN A 112 0.06 3.74 21.55
CA GLN A 112 0.35 2.77 22.59
C GLN A 112 1.79 2.27 22.47
N ARG A 113 2.43 2.06 23.62
CA ARG A 113 3.75 1.42 23.71
C ARG A 113 3.57 -0.08 23.96
N PHE A 114 4.30 -0.89 23.20
CA PHE A 114 4.36 -2.34 23.33
C PHE A 114 5.79 -2.78 23.59
N TYR A 115 5.97 -3.88 24.31
CA TYR A 115 7.26 -4.55 24.42
C TYR A 115 7.28 -5.74 23.46
N ILE A 116 8.26 -5.77 22.57
CA ILE A 116 8.45 -6.81 21.55
C ILE A 116 9.84 -7.46 21.72
N PRO A 117 10.08 -8.67 21.18
CA PRO A 117 11.40 -9.30 21.25
C PRO A 117 12.49 -8.42 20.64
N LYS A 118 13.64 -8.33 21.31
CA LYS A 118 14.76 -7.50 20.86
C LYS A 118 15.21 -7.88 19.43
N GLY A 119 15.54 -6.86 18.65
CA GLY A 119 16.01 -7.01 17.26
C GLY A 119 14.89 -7.08 16.22
N SER A 120 13.62 -7.17 16.63
CA SER A 120 12.48 -7.19 15.72
C SER A 120 12.39 -5.91 14.90
N LYS A 121 12.65 -4.74 15.50
CA LYS A 121 12.71 -3.47 14.76
C LYS A 121 13.75 -3.51 13.65
N LYS A 122 14.95 -4.02 13.94
CA LYS A 122 16.04 -4.09 12.96
C LYS A 122 15.66 -5.01 11.80
N ARG A 123 15.15 -6.21 12.09
CA ARG A 123 14.73 -7.17 11.06
C ARG A 123 13.62 -6.59 10.17
N ILE A 124 12.59 -6.00 10.76
CA ILE A 124 11.51 -5.35 10.01
C ILE A 124 12.04 -4.16 9.19
N SER A 125 12.93 -3.34 9.74
CA SER A 125 13.48 -2.18 9.02
C SER A 125 14.31 -2.55 7.78
N ASN A 126 14.87 -3.76 7.74
CA ASN A 126 15.56 -4.28 6.56
C ASN A 126 14.59 -4.71 5.44
N LEU A 127 13.34 -5.05 5.81
CA LEU A 127 12.31 -5.52 4.90
C LEU A 127 11.40 -4.39 4.42
N ILE A 128 11.15 -3.39 5.27
CA ILE A 128 10.25 -2.27 4.98
C ILE A 128 10.77 -0.96 5.58
N SER A 129 10.57 0.14 4.86
CA SER A 129 10.96 1.46 5.35
C SER A 129 10.13 1.86 6.59
N ASN A 130 10.79 2.48 7.57
CA ASN A 130 10.14 2.96 8.81
C ASN A 130 8.96 3.92 8.55
N ARG A 131 8.98 4.65 7.43
CA ARG A 131 7.89 5.56 7.03
C ARG A 131 6.58 4.83 6.72
N ASN A 132 6.66 3.58 6.26
CA ASN A 132 5.49 2.76 5.91
C ASN A 132 5.13 1.74 6.98
N LEU A 133 6.04 1.43 7.91
CA LEU A 133 5.88 0.37 8.90
C LEU A 133 4.54 0.45 9.64
N THR A 134 4.19 1.61 10.21
CA THR A 134 2.97 1.76 10.98
C THR A 134 1.72 1.49 10.15
N PHE A 135 1.70 2.00 8.91
CA PHE A 135 0.58 1.82 7.99
C PHE A 135 0.42 0.35 7.59
N GLU A 136 1.51 -0.28 7.17
CA GLU A 136 1.52 -1.66 6.66
C GLU A 136 1.20 -2.67 7.76
N LEU A 137 1.75 -2.46 8.96
CA LEU A 137 1.41 -3.28 10.13
C LEU A 137 -0.06 -3.11 10.54
N SER A 138 -0.61 -1.89 10.45
CA SER A 138 -2.03 -1.66 10.76
C SER A 138 -2.94 -2.40 9.78
N ASN A 139 -2.64 -2.32 8.48
CA ASN A 139 -3.39 -3.06 7.45
C ASN A 139 -3.25 -4.56 7.64
N PHE A 140 -2.05 -5.04 7.92
CA PHE A 140 -1.83 -6.46 8.19
C PHE A 140 -2.70 -6.94 9.35
N ILE A 141 -2.71 -6.22 10.49
CA ILE A 141 -3.51 -6.58 11.66
C ILE A 141 -5.00 -6.66 11.35
N VAL A 142 -5.52 -5.75 10.51
CA VAL A 142 -6.96 -5.67 10.21
C VAL A 142 -7.37 -6.68 9.12
N ASP A 143 -6.59 -6.79 8.05
CA ASP A 143 -7.03 -7.47 6.82
C ASP A 143 -6.45 -8.88 6.66
N GLN A 144 -5.29 -9.17 7.24
CA GLN A 144 -4.49 -10.36 6.89
C GLN A 144 -4.04 -11.19 8.09
N TYR A 145 -4.02 -10.61 9.28
CA TYR A 145 -3.49 -11.25 10.47
C TYR A 145 -4.40 -12.37 10.92
N ILE A 146 -3.88 -13.59 10.83
CA ILE A 146 -4.48 -14.79 11.41
C ILE A 146 -3.58 -15.18 12.58
N PRO A 147 -4.10 -15.23 13.83
CA PRO A 147 -3.28 -15.57 14.98
C PRO A 147 -2.66 -16.96 14.84
N SER A 148 -1.40 -17.10 15.24
CA SER A 148 -0.68 -18.38 15.13
C SER A 148 -1.26 -19.49 16.03
N GLY A 149 -2.10 -19.12 17.00
CA GLY A 149 -2.60 -20.00 18.07
C GLY A 149 -1.58 -20.25 19.18
N SER A 150 -0.32 -19.83 19.02
CA SER A 150 0.78 -20.03 19.98
C SER A 150 1.39 -18.69 20.40
N PHE A 151 0.83 -18.09 21.45
CA PHE A 151 1.31 -16.80 21.96
C PHE A 151 2.52 -16.99 22.89
N SER A 152 3.69 -16.60 22.40
CA SER A 152 4.95 -16.71 23.15
C SER A 152 4.96 -15.84 24.42
N SER A 153 5.49 -16.42 25.50
CA SER A 153 5.73 -15.71 26.78
C SER A 153 7.01 -14.89 26.71
N MET A 154 6.97 -13.68 27.27
CA MET A 154 8.12 -12.75 27.32
C MET A 154 8.88 -12.78 28.65
N ARG A 155 8.53 -13.68 29.58
CA ARG A 155 9.00 -13.63 30.99
C ARG A 155 10.53 -13.64 31.14
N ASN A 156 11.25 -14.27 30.22
CA ASN A 156 12.72 -14.43 30.26
C ASN A 156 13.40 -14.03 28.94
N GLN A 157 12.79 -13.14 28.15
CA GLN A 157 13.33 -12.72 26.85
C GLN A 157 13.76 -11.25 26.91
N GLU A 158 14.86 -10.92 26.22
CA GLU A 158 15.24 -9.51 26.01
C GLU A 158 14.17 -8.79 25.17
N GLN A 159 13.85 -7.56 25.57
CA GLN A 159 12.73 -6.80 25.00
C GLN A 159 13.19 -5.44 24.48
N GLU A 160 12.46 -4.90 23.51
CA GLU A 160 12.59 -3.52 23.06
C GLU A 160 11.23 -2.83 22.97
N ASP A 161 11.23 -1.51 23.20
CA ASP A 161 10.03 -0.67 23.18
C ASP A 161 9.57 -0.37 21.75
N PHE A 162 8.36 -0.77 21.37
CA PHE A 162 7.75 -0.40 20.10
C PHE A 162 6.58 0.56 20.33
N THR A 163 6.71 1.79 19.85
CA THR A 163 5.61 2.76 19.89
C THR A 163 4.78 2.64 18.62
N PHE A 164 3.51 2.29 18.78
CA PHE A 164 2.58 2.13 17.68
C PHE A 164 1.48 3.18 17.79
N LYS A 165 1.39 4.08 16.81
CA LYS A 165 0.33 5.09 16.71
C LYS A 165 -0.54 4.75 15.52
N THR A 166 -1.80 4.41 15.76
CA THR A 166 -2.71 3.98 14.69
C THR A 166 -4.16 4.28 15.06
N ASP A 167 -5.07 3.95 14.14
CA ASP A 167 -6.51 3.98 14.30
C ASP A 167 -6.95 3.11 15.49
N MET A 168 -7.84 3.63 16.34
CA MET A 168 -8.40 2.93 17.49
C MET A 168 -8.98 1.56 17.11
N TYR A 169 -9.57 1.45 15.93
CA TYR A 169 -10.11 0.21 15.40
C TYR A 169 -9.07 -0.92 15.34
N VAL A 170 -7.81 -0.60 15.03
CA VAL A 170 -6.73 -1.60 15.04
C VAL A 170 -6.51 -2.16 16.44
N PHE A 171 -6.63 -1.33 17.48
CA PHE A 171 -6.56 -1.79 18.87
C PHE A 171 -7.78 -2.61 19.28
N GLU A 172 -8.96 -2.26 18.78
CA GLU A 172 -10.20 -3.01 18.99
C GLU A 172 -10.11 -4.41 18.38
N VAL A 173 -9.62 -4.54 17.14
CA VAL A 173 -9.36 -5.84 16.50
C VAL A 173 -8.41 -6.70 17.34
N LEU A 174 -7.30 -6.12 17.84
CA LEU A 174 -6.37 -6.83 18.72
C LEU A 174 -7.02 -7.27 20.04
N ASP A 175 -7.93 -6.45 20.59
CA ASP A 175 -8.68 -6.78 21.82
C ASP A 175 -9.71 -7.88 21.60
N GLU A 176 -10.44 -7.84 20.48
CA GLU A 176 -11.40 -8.86 20.11
C GLU A 176 -10.72 -10.22 19.93
N ILE A 177 -9.60 -10.25 19.22
CA ILE A 177 -8.77 -11.44 19.12
C ILE A 177 -8.33 -11.87 20.51
N ALA A 178 -7.80 -10.96 21.34
CA ALA A 178 -7.36 -11.32 22.68
C ALA A 178 -8.48 -11.93 23.55
N LYS A 179 -9.71 -11.40 23.44
CA LYS A 179 -10.90 -11.93 24.12
C LYS A 179 -11.27 -13.32 23.59
N SER A 180 -11.21 -13.55 22.28
CA SER A 180 -11.53 -14.85 21.67
C SER A 180 -10.62 -15.98 22.17
N TYR A 181 -9.37 -15.67 22.53
CA TYR A 181 -8.42 -16.60 23.15
C TYR A 181 -8.46 -16.60 24.69
N GLY A 182 -9.46 -15.96 25.31
CA GLY A 182 -9.68 -15.97 26.76
C GLY A 182 -8.70 -15.13 27.58
N PHE A 183 -7.97 -14.19 26.97
CA PHE A 183 -7.01 -13.37 27.71
C PHE A 183 -7.69 -12.30 28.55
N LYS A 184 -7.48 -12.34 29.87
CA LYS A 184 -8.04 -11.34 30.82
C LYS A 184 -7.23 -10.04 30.89
N LYS A 185 -5.91 -10.12 31.12
CA LYS A 185 -5.02 -8.96 31.28
C LYS A 185 -3.80 -9.06 30.36
N GLY A 186 -3.47 -7.97 29.69
CA GLY A 186 -2.31 -7.89 28.79
C GLY A 186 -2.47 -8.69 27.48
N GLY A 187 -3.69 -9.14 27.16
CA GLY A 187 -4.00 -9.92 25.96
C GLY A 187 -3.63 -9.17 24.67
N ARG A 188 -4.01 -7.89 24.55
CA ARG A 188 -3.64 -7.04 23.42
C ARG A 188 -2.14 -7.05 23.12
N ALA A 189 -1.29 -6.98 24.15
CA ALA A 189 0.15 -6.99 23.97
C ALA A 189 0.69 -8.36 23.54
N LYS A 190 0.06 -9.46 23.97
CA LYS A 190 0.39 -10.81 23.49
C LYS A 190 0.03 -10.96 22.01
N VAL A 191 -1.18 -10.57 21.64
CA VAL A 191 -1.67 -10.62 20.25
C VAL A 191 -0.83 -9.71 19.36
N PHE A 192 -0.51 -8.49 19.80
CA PHE A 192 0.34 -7.58 19.04
C PHE A 192 1.74 -8.14 18.77
N ARG A 193 2.36 -8.83 19.74
CA ARG A 193 3.66 -9.48 19.53
C ARG A 193 3.59 -10.60 18.50
N ASP A 194 2.54 -11.41 18.58
CA ASP A 194 2.28 -12.46 17.59
C ASP A 194 2.07 -11.85 16.19
N ALA A 195 1.25 -10.81 16.10
CA ALA A 195 1.03 -10.06 14.86
C ALA A 195 2.32 -9.47 14.28
N ILE A 196 3.23 -8.96 15.11
CA ILE A 196 4.56 -8.49 14.66
C ILE A 196 5.38 -9.64 14.05
N GLN A 197 5.35 -10.83 14.65
CA GLN A 197 6.08 -12.00 14.15
C GLN A 197 5.48 -12.52 12.84
N GLU A 198 4.16 -12.62 12.76
CA GLU A 198 3.47 -13.03 11.53
C GLU A 198 3.61 -11.97 10.42
N PHE A 199 3.62 -10.68 10.77
CA PHE A 199 3.90 -9.61 9.84
C PHE A 199 5.34 -9.70 9.29
N GLU A 200 6.33 -9.97 10.15
CA GLU A 200 7.71 -10.20 9.72
C GLU A 200 7.80 -11.37 8.73
N LYS A 201 7.14 -12.50 9.04
CA LYS A 201 7.08 -13.66 8.14
C LYS A 201 6.40 -13.31 6.80
N ASN A 202 5.28 -12.59 6.84
CA ASN A 202 4.57 -12.14 5.65
C ASN A 202 5.46 -11.23 4.79
N LEU A 203 6.20 -10.31 5.40
CA LEU A 203 7.16 -9.45 4.69
C LEU A 203 8.32 -10.24 4.07
N VAL A 204 8.78 -11.33 4.68
CA VAL A 204 9.83 -12.20 4.10
C VAL A 204 9.28 -12.99 2.91
N GLN A 205 8.08 -13.56 3.04
CA GLN A 205 7.45 -14.37 1.99
C GLN A 205 6.97 -13.53 0.80
N ASN A 206 6.31 -12.40 1.08
CA ASN A 206 5.65 -11.52 0.14
C ASN A 206 6.34 -10.16 0.02
N SER A 207 7.66 -10.09 0.18
CA SER A 207 8.40 -8.83 0.17
C SER A 207 8.09 -8.02 -1.10
N PRO A 208 7.47 -6.83 -1.00
CA PRO A 208 7.28 -5.96 -2.16
C PRO A 208 8.61 -5.64 -2.84
N LYS A 209 9.70 -5.54 -2.06
CA LYS A 209 11.05 -5.37 -2.58
C LYS A 209 11.51 -6.57 -3.43
N LYS A 210 11.23 -7.80 -3.00
CA LYS A 210 11.55 -9.02 -3.79
C LYS A 210 10.74 -9.05 -5.09
N ASN A 211 9.46 -8.70 -5.06
CA ASN A 211 8.63 -8.66 -6.26
C ASN A 211 9.08 -7.57 -7.24
N ILE A 212 9.43 -6.37 -6.74
CA ILE A 212 9.99 -5.29 -7.56
C ILE A 212 11.31 -5.72 -8.19
N LEU A 213 12.25 -6.26 -7.40
CA LEU A 213 13.54 -6.73 -7.92
C LEU A 213 13.36 -7.86 -8.93
N LYS A 214 12.37 -8.74 -8.75
CA LYS A 214 12.04 -9.79 -9.72
C LYS A 214 11.49 -9.21 -11.03
N GLN A 215 10.62 -8.21 -10.97
CA GLN A 215 10.11 -7.52 -12.15
C GLN A 215 11.19 -6.71 -12.87
N GLU A 216 12.04 -5.99 -12.13
CA GLU A 216 13.19 -5.27 -12.69
C GLU A 216 14.16 -6.22 -13.38
N LEU A 217 14.48 -7.35 -12.73
CA LEU A 217 15.29 -8.40 -13.33
C LEU A 217 14.62 -8.95 -14.59
N GLN A 218 13.31 -9.21 -14.58
CA GLN A 218 12.60 -9.69 -15.76
C GLN A 218 12.68 -8.69 -16.93
N ASN A 219 12.44 -7.40 -16.67
CA ASN A 219 12.56 -6.35 -17.70
C ASN A 219 13.98 -6.26 -18.25
N ILE A 220 15.00 -6.32 -17.40
CA ILE A 220 16.41 -6.33 -17.83
C ILE A 220 16.69 -7.55 -18.70
N LEU A 221 16.18 -8.72 -18.34
CA LEU A 221 16.37 -9.95 -19.12
C LEU A 221 15.62 -9.90 -20.46
N GLU A 222 14.45 -9.27 -20.52
CA GLU A 222 13.72 -9.06 -21.77
C GLU A 222 14.50 -8.12 -22.70
N GLN A 223 15.01 -6.99 -22.19
CA GLN A 223 15.88 -6.09 -22.96
C GLN A 223 17.18 -6.78 -23.41
N TYR A 224 17.78 -7.59 -22.53
CA TYR A 224 19.04 -8.26 -22.88
C TYR A 224 18.85 -9.30 -23.99
N LYS A 225 17.68 -9.95 -24.05
CA LYS A 225 17.30 -10.86 -25.13
C LYS A 225 17.12 -10.18 -26.49
N GLU A 226 16.98 -8.87 -26.55
CA GLU A 226 16.91 -8.13 -27.82
C GLU A 226 18.27 -8.04 -28.52
N ILE A 227 19.37 -8.23 -27.77
CA ILE A 227 20.74 -8.05 -28.24
C ILE A 227 21.63 -9.28 -28.07
N GLU A 228 21.22 -10.25 -27.25
CA GLU A 228 21.99 -11.47 -26.97
C GLU A 228 21.11 -12.72 -26.93
N GLU A 229 21.71 -13.85 -27.27
CA GLU A 229 21.04 -15.15 -27.23
C GLU A 229 20.81 -15.63 -25.80
N PRO A 230 19.69 -16.32 -25.49
CA PRO A 230 19.34 -16.74 -24.13
C PRO A 230 20.41 -17.57 -23.41
N GLU A 231 21.24 -18.34 -24.13
CA GLU A 231 22.29 -19.16 -23.54
C GLU A 231 23.47 -18.31 -23.02
N VAL A 232 23.85 -17.24 -23.73
CA VAL A 232 24.91 -16.30 -23.29
C VAL A 232 24.47 -15.52 -22.05
N ILE A 233 23.18 -15.14 -22.01
CA ILE A 233 22.58 -14.48 -20.85
C ILE A 233 22.61 -15.41 -19.62
N LYS A 234 22.26 -16.69 -19.78
CA LYS A 234 22.31 -17.68 -18.69
C LYS A 234 23.73 -17.87 -18.17
N GLU A 235 24.73 -17.99 -19.04
CA GLU A 235 26.13 -18.12 -18.62
C GLU A 235 26.60 -16.89 -17.84
N SER A 236 26.25 -15.69 -18.32
CA SER A 236 26.60 -14.44 -17.67
C SER A 236 25.98 -14.34 -16.27
N LEU A 237 24.68 -14.66 -16.13
CA LEU A 237 24.01 -14.71 -14.82
C LEU A 237 24.66 -15.71 -13.87
N LYS A 238 25.03 -16.91 -14.35
CA LYS A 238 25.71 -17.92 -13.52
C LYS A 238 27.00 -17.36 -12.92
N LYS A 239 27.81 -16.61 -13.67
CA LYS A 239 29.05 -15.99 -13.18
C LYS A 239 28.82 -15.00 -12.02
N TYR A 240 27.68 -14.32 -12.00
CA TYR A 240 27.33 -13.40 -10.91
C TYR A 240 26.76 -14.11 -9.68
N LEU A 241 26.16 -15.29 -9.85
CA LEU A 241 25.57 -16.07 -8.76
C LEU A 241 26.58 -16.97 -8.02
N THR A 242 27.76 -17.22 -8.60
CA THR A 242 28.85 -18.01 -7.99
C THR A 242 29.97 -17.16 -7.37
N LYS A 243 29.81 -15.84 -7.31
CA LYS A 243 30.65 -14.94 -6.50
C LYS A 243 30.10 -14.81 -5.09
#